data_AF-A0A535A577-F1
#
_entry.id   AF-A0A535A577-F1
#
_cell.length_a   1.000
_cell.length_b   1.000
_cell.length_c   1.000
_cell.angle_alpha   90.00
_cell.angle_beta   90.00
_cell.angle_gamma   90.00
#
_symmetry.space_group_name_H-M   'P 1'
#
loop_
_entity.id
_entity.type
_entity.pdbx_description
1 polymer ?
#
loop_
_entity_poly.entity_id
_entity_poly.type
_entity_poly.pdbx_seq_one_letter_code
_entity_poly.pdbx_strand_id
1 'polypeptide(L)'
;LAALRRHHRREPLTPDVRVDALIGVMRATVDRSPAAHRGAAPLTLDDASLRAVVDELVAEGTLSRKGHRVRLADHAPTLDPIMQRRVDRLLAGLAEAGNAPPPVSGVA
;
A
#
# COMPACT_ATOMS: atom_id res chain seq x y z
N LEU A 1 -4.29 10.87 -0.68
CA LEU A 1 -4.56 9.99 -1.85
C LEU A 1 -3.41 9.85 -2.86
N ALA A 2 -2.83 10.94 -3.38
CA ALA A 2 -1.76 10.87 -4.39
C ALA A 2 -0.52 10.07 -3.95
N ALA A 3 -0.12 10.20 -2.68
CA ALA A 3 0.98 9.43 -2.09
C ALA A 3 0.72 7.91 -2.12
N LEU A 4 -0.50 7.49 -1.75
CA LEU A 4 -0.90 6.07 -1.75
C LEU A 4 -0.99 5.51 -3.18
N ARG A 5 -1.52 6.28 -4.14
CA ARG A 5 -1.51 5.91 -5.57
C ARG A 5 -0.10 5.79 -6.14
N ARG A 6 0.84 6.65 -5.71
CA ARG A 6 2.25 6.56 -6.12
C ARG A 6 2.92 5.31 -5.51
N HIS A 7 2.63 5.00 -4.25
CA HIS A 7 3.15 3.81 -3.60
C HIS A 7 2.68 2.52 -4.29
N HIS A 8 1.37 2.34 -4.51
CA HIS A 8 0.84 1.15 -5.19
C HIS A 8 1.32 0.99 -6.64
N ARG A 9 1.62 2.10 -7.34
CA ARG A 9 2.25 2.02 -8.67
C ARG A 9 3.71 1.53 -8.60
N ARG A 10 4.43 1.90 -7.55
CA ARG A 10 5.84 1.52 -7.35
C ARG A 10 5.98 0.09 -6.84
N GLU A 11 5.04 -0.34 -6.00
CA GLU A 11 5.02 -1.63 -5.34
C GLU A 11 3.64 -2.29 -5.51
N PRO A 12 3.30 -2.78 -6.71
CA PRO A 12 1.98 -3.33 -6.99
C PRO A 12 1.67 -4.61 -6.21
N LEU A 13 2.71 -5.27 -5.69
CA LEU A 13 2.57 -6.47 -4.87
C LEU A 13 2.38 -6.17 -3.38
N THR A 14 2.59 -4.91 -2.95
CA THR A 14 2.37 -4.50 -1.56
C THR A 14 0.90 -4.10 -1.41
N PRO A 15 0.06 -4.92 -0.77
CA PRO A 15 -1.40 -4.72 -0.80
C PRO A 15 -1.84 -3.55 0.07
N ASP A 16 -1.06 -3.20 1.09
CA ASP A 16 -1.43 -2.26 2.15
C ASP A 16 -0.20 -1.57 2.76
N VAL A 17 -0.36 -0.32 3.19
CA VAL A 17 0.70 0.53 3.75
C VAL A 17 0.41 0.82 5.21
N ARG A 18 1.44 0.77 6.08
CA ARG A 18 1.28 1.20 7.48
C ARG A 18 0.90 2.68 7.54
N VAL A 19 -0.08 3.03 8.37
CA VAL A 19 -0.59 4.41 8.50
C VAL A 19 0.53 5.38 8.85
N ASP A 20 1.42 5.04 9.79
CA ASP A 20 2.52 5.93 10.17
C ASP A 20 3.52 6.16 9.03
N ALA A 21 3.77 5.13 8.21
CA ALA A 21 4.63 5.25 7.03
C ALA A 21 3.98 6.14 5.96
N LEU A 22 2.65 6.04 5.78
CA LEU A 22 1.90 6.92 4.89
C LEU A 22 1.98 8.38 5.35
N ILE A 23 1.82 8.64 6.64
CA ILE A 23 1.95 9.98 7.25
C ILE A 23 3.35 10.54 7.03
N GLY A 24 4.40 9.73 7.28
CA GLY A 24 5.79 10.14 7.05
C GLY A 24 6.06 10.53 5.59
N VAL A 25 5.53 9.77 4.62
CA VAL A 25 5.65 10.10 3.19
C VAL A 25 4.89 11.37 2.83
N MET A 26 3.71 11.60 3.42
CA MET A 26 2.93 12.81 3.21
C MET A 26 3.70 14.05 3.68
N ARG A 27 4.28 14.03 4.89
CA ARG A 27 5.12 15.11 5.42
C ARG A 27 6.32 15.39 4.51
N ALA A 28 7.09 14.34 4.19
CA ALA A 28 8.28 14.47 3.35
C ALA A 28 7.97 14.99 1.92
N THR A 29 6.74 14.81 1.43
CA THR A 29 6.33 15.34 0.12
C THR A 29 5.98 16.83 0.18
N VAL A 30 5.36 17.28 1.27
CA VAL A 30 5.04 18.69 1.49
C VAL A 30 6.32 19.49 1.73
N ASP A 31 7.21 18.99 2.59
CA ASP A 31 8.44 19.69 2.97
C ASP A 31 9.44 19.84 1.81
N ARG A 32 9.32 19.00 0.78
CA ARG A 32 10.18 19.01 -0.42
C ARG A 32 9.63 19.85 -1.56
N SER A 33 8.43 20.44 -1.44
CA SER A 33 7.89 21.31 -2.49
C SER A 33 8.73 22.59 -2.62
N PRO A 34 9.24 22.94 -3.82
CA PRO A 34 10.01 24.15 -3.99
C PRO A 34 9.15 25.37 -3.65
N ALA A 35 9.71 26.26 -2.81
CA ALA A 35 9.06 27.46 -2.27
C ALA A 35 8.52 28.46 -3.33
N ALA A 36 8.76 28.20 -4.62
CA ALA A 36 8.34 29.02 -5.75
C ALA A 36 6.87 28.80 -6.18
N HIS A 37 6.20 27.74 -5.73
CA HIS A 37 4.78 27.57 -5.98
C HIS A 37 3.96 28.43 -5.01
N ARG A 38 3.52 29.61 -5.50
CA ARG A 38 2.59 30.51 -4.81
C ARG A 38 1.30 29.74 -4.48
N GLY A 39 1.19 29.21 -3.26
CA GLY A 39 0.05 28.40 -2.81
C GLY A 39 0.40 27.11 -2.05
N ALA A 40 1.68 26.72 -1.97
CA ALA A 40 2.09 25.60 -1.11
C ALA A 40 2.04 26.03 0.36
N ALA A 41 0.87 25.93 0.99
CA ALA A 41 0.73 26.10 2.43
C ALA A 41 1.45 24.93 3.13
N PRO A 42 2.29 25.21 4.16
CA PRO A 42 2.90 24.15 4.95
C PRO A 42 1.81 23.31 5.62
N LEU A 43 2.05 22.01 5.76
CA LEU A 43 1.12 21.10 6.42
C LEU A 43 1.14 21.39 7.93
N THR A 44 0.18 22.18 8.41
CA THR A 44 0.07 22.57 9.82
C THR A 44 -0.56 21.50 10.71
N LEU A 45 -1.06 20.40 10.12
CA LEU A 45 -1.69 19.31 10.85
C LEU A 45 -0.64 18.48 11.61
N ASP A 46 -0.94 18.21 12.87
CA ASP A 46 -0.20 17.25 13.68
C ASP A 46 -0.54 15.81 13.29
N ASP A 47 0.22 14.84 13.80
CA ASP A 47 0.05 13.43 13.44
C ASP A 47 -1.29 12.86 13.92
N ALA A 48 -1.84 13.39 15.03
CA ALA A 48 -3.15 13.01 15.52
C ALA A 48 -4.26 13.45 14.56
N SER A 49 -4.21 14.68 14.07
CA SER A 49 -5.14 15.19 13.08
C SER A 49 -4.99 14.48 11.74
N LEU A 50 -3.77 14.13 11.33
CA LEU A 50 -3.54 13.33 10.12
C LEU A 50 -4.12 11.91 10.24
N ARG A 51 -4.05 11.30 11.42
CA ARG A 51 -4.74 10.02 11.68
C ARG A 51 -6.26 10.18 11.59
N ALA A 52 -6.82 11.25 12.16
CA ALA A 52 -8.26 11.52 12.08
C ALA A 52 -8.73 11.68 10.63
N VAL A 53 -7.97 12.40 9.78
CA VAL A 53 -8.27 12.50 8.34
C VAL A 53 -8.22 11.14 7.65
N VAL A 54 -7.26 10.28 8.00
CA VAL A 54 -7.21 8.91 7.46
C VAL A 54 -8.42 8.10 7.90
N ASP A 55 -8.86 8.24 9.15
CA ASP A 55 -10.02 7.53 9.68
C ASP A 55 -11.33 8.00 9.03
N GLU A 56 -11.46 9.30 8.74
CA GLU A 56 -12.59 9.86 7.97
C GLU A 56 -12.61 9.30 6.54
N LEU A 57 -11.46 9.25 5.86
CA LEU A 57 -11.34 8.65 4.52
C LEU A 57 -11.65 7.15 4.51
N VAL A 58 -11.45 6.45 5.64
CA VAL A 58 -11.87 5.05 5.79
C VAL A 58 -13.39 4.97 5.99
N ALA A 59 -13.97 5.86 6.81
CA ALA A 59 -15.41 5.92 7.03
C ALA A 59 -16.19 6.25 5.75
N GLU A 60 -15.64 7.11 4.90
CA GLU A 60 -16.18 7.45 3.57
C GLU A 60 -16.03 6.32 2.54
N GLY A 61 -15.32 5.23 2.88
CA GLY A 61 -15.07 4.12 1.96
C GLY A 61 -14.00 4.42 0.89
N THR A 62 -13.33 5.55 0.97
CA THR A 62 -12.22 5.91 0.06
C THR A 62 -10.98 5.04 0.34
N LEU A 63 -10.77 4.68 1.60
CA LEU A 63 -9.71 3.79 2.07
C LEU A 63 -10.29 2.54 2.74
N SER A 64 -9.58 1.42 2.62
CA SER A 64 -9.86 0.21 3.38
C SER A 64 -8.76 0.01 4.42
N ARG A 65 -9.15 -0.23 5.68
CA ARG A 65 -8.24 -0.41 6.81
C ARG A 65 -8.23 -1.86 7.29
N LYS A 66 -7.03 -2.41 7.51
CA LYS A 66 -6.80 -3.70 8.16
C LYS A 66 -5.77 -3.50 9.29
N GLY A 67 -6.25 -3.38 10.52
CA GLY A 67 -5.41 -3.07 11.68
C GLY A 67 -4.70 -1.72 11.53
N HIS A 68 -3.36 -1.72 11.50
CA HIS A 68 -2.53 -0.52 11.33
C HIS A 68 -2.19 -0.20 9.86
N ARG A 69 -2.80 -0.91 8.91
CA ARG A 69 -2.50 -0.78 7.48
C ARG A 69 -3.72 -0.29 6.71
N VAL A 70 -3.47 0.54 5.71
CA VAL A 70 -4.49 1.14 4.84
C VAL A 70 -4.14 0.90 3.36
N ARG A 71 -5.17 0.73 2.54
CA ARG A 71 -5.10 0.65 1.08
C ARG A 71 -6.22 1.48 0.46
N LEU A 72 -6.12 1.81 -0.82
CA LEU A 72 -7.27 2.35 -1.55
C LEU A 72 -8.35 1.27 -1.61
N ALA A 73 -9.61 1.65 -1.40
CA ALA A 73 -10.70 0.67 -1.39
C ALA A 73 -10.76 -0.15 -2.69
N ASP A 74 -10.57 0.51 -3.84
CA ASP A 74 -10.59 -0.13 -5.16
C ASP A 74 -9.25 -0.74 -5.59
N HIS A 75 -8.20 -0.65 -4.77
CA HIS A 75 -6.92 -1.24 -5.14
C HIS A 75 -6.95 -2.75 -4.96
N ALA A 76 -7.14 -3.44 -6.09
CA ALA A 76 -6.85 -4.84 -6.26
C ALA A 76 -5.41 -4.99 -6.79
N PRO A 77 -4.45 -5.50 -6.00
CA PRO A 77 -3.13 -5.82 -6.51
C PRO A 77 -3.28 -6.90 -7.59
N THR A 78 -2.84 -6.60 -8.80
CA THR A 78 -2.85 -7.55 -9.93
C THR A 78 -1.44 -8.08 -10.15
N LEU A 79 -1.35 -9.41 -10.31
CA LEU A 79 -0.12 -10.06 -10.74
C LEU A 79 -0.01 -9.96 -12.26
N ASP A 80 1.21 -9.73 -12.76
CA ASP A 80 1.49 -9.93 -14.18
C ASP A 80 1.14 -11.39 -14.57
N PRO A 81 0.61 -11.65 -15.79
CA PRO A 81 0.17 -12.99 -16.18
C PRO A 81 1.24 -14.08 -16.04
N ILE A 82 2.52 -13.76 -16.23
CA ILE A 82 3.62 -14.71 -16.05
C ILE A 82 3.79 -15.03 -14.57
N MET A 83 3.74 -14.00 -13.71
CA MET A 83 3.82 -14.16 -12.26
C MET A 83 2.60 -14.91 -11.71
N GLN A 84 1.40 -14.63 -12.22
CA GLN A 84 0.18 -15.34 -11.87
C GLN A 84 0.33 -16.84 -12.13
N ARG A 85 0.79 -17.24 -13.33
CA ARG A 85 1.03 -18.66 -13.66
C ARG A 85 2.05 -19.33 -12.76
N ARG A 86 3.10 -18.61 -12.35
CA ARG A 86 4.11 -19.12 -11.39
C ARG A 86 3.48 -19.37 -10.02
N VAL A 87 2.68 -18.41 -9.53
CA VAL A 87 1.94 -18.55 -8.27
C VAL A 87 0.93 -19.69 -8.34
N ASP A 88 0.18 -19.81 -9.43
CA ASP A 88 -0.81 -20.89 -9.62
C ASP A 88 -0.12 -22.27 -9.60
N ARG A 89 1.03 -22.41 -10.27
CA ARG A 89 1.83 -23.64 -10.23
C ARG A 89 2.36 -23.96 -8.83
N LEU A 90 2.81 -22.94 -8.10
CA LEU A 90 3.27 -23.10 -6.72
C LEU A 90 2.12 -23.55 -5.81
N LEU A 91 0.95 -22.92 -5.91
CA LEU A 91 -0.23 -23.26 -5.11
C LEU A 91 -0.75 -24.66 -5.45
N ALA A 92 -0.72 -25.06 -6.72
CA ALA A 92 -1.06 -26.43 -7.14
C ALA A 92 -0.09 -27.46 -6.53
N GLY A 93 1.22 -27.20 -6.60
CA GLY A 93 2.23 -28.06 -5.97
C GLY A 93 2.10 -28.13 -4.45
N LEU A 94 1.72 -27.03 -3.79
CA LEU A 94 1.42 -26.99 -2.35
C LEU A 94 0.18 -27.83 -2.00
N ALA A 95 -0.88 -27.72 -2.80
CA ALA A 95 -2.11 -28.50 -2.60
C ALA A 95 -1.86 -30.01 -2.78
N GLU A 96 -1.04 -30.39 -3.76
CA GLU A 96 -0.63 -31.79 -3.97
C GLU A 96 0.28 -32.32 -2.86
N ALA A 97 1.16 -31.46 -2.29
CA ALA A 97 2.07 -31.83 -1.21
C ALA A 97 1.40 -31.91 0.19
N GLY A 98 0.16 -31.44 0.33
CA GLY A 98 -0.60 -31.49 1.59
C GLY A 98 0.08 -30.71 2.72
N ASN A 99 0.41 -31.38 3.83
CA ASN A 99 1.00 -30.76 5.03
C ASN A 99 2.53 -30.54 4.96
N ALA A 100 3.17 -30.89 3.84
CA ALA A 100 4.61 -30.76 3.67
C ALA A 100 4.92 -29.76 2.55
N PRO A 101 4.80 -28.44 2.79
CA PRO A 101 5.05 -27.44 1.75
C PRO A 101 6.49 -27.59 1.22
N PRO A 102 6.70 -27.59 -0.11
CA PRO A 102 8.03 -27.72 -0.69
C PRO A 102 8.93 -26.55 -0.27
N PRO A 103 10.26 -26.78 -0.14
CA PRO A 103 11.19 -25.74 0.28
C PRO A 103 11.27 -24.61 -0.75
N VAL A 104 11.34 -23.36 -0.26
CA VAL A 104 11.29 -22.13 -1.05
C VAL A 104 12.46 -21.99 -2.05
N SER A 105 13.53 -22.78 -1.88
CA SER A 105 14.70 -22.80 -2.75
C SER A 105 14.43 -23.25 -4.20
N GLY A 106 13.25 -23.81 -4.50
CA GLY A 106 12.90 -24.33 -5.83
C GLY A 106 12.06 -23.41 -6.73
N VAL A 107 11.77 -22.16 -6.35
CA VAL A 107 10.73 -21.32 -6.99
C VAL A 107 11.28 -20.19 -7.89
N ALA A 108 12.57 -20.22 -8.27
CA ALA A 108 13.19 -19.16 -9.09
C ALA A 108 12.91 -19.28 -10.60
#